data_AF-A0A511QDK6-F1
#
_entry.id   AF-A0A511QDK6-F1
#
_cell.length_a   1.000
_cell.length_b   1.000
_cell.length_c   1.000
_cell.angle_alpha   90.00
_cell.angle_beta   90.00
_cell.angle_gamma   90.00
#
_symmetry.space_group_name_H-M   'P 1'
#
loop_
_entity.id
_entity.type
_entity.pdbx_description
1 polymer ?
#
loop_
_entity_poly.entity_id
_entity_poly.type
_entity_poly.pdbx_seq_one_letter_code
_entity_poly.pdbx_strand_id
1 'polypeptide(L)'
;MTNILVVVIILVVFFLVVQKFLVKHDDTSFTYCLKGALLKGQESVFYNALNAAVGDHAVVFAKVNMATLIAPKDTRNKKQFFIANNRITRSYFDYVICDPRTLVPRVVIELDNGKQLYKGKLEREKLLMHVCKSANLPLIGASVKHSYQVGRLRRLLAAHIDLIEPEKEVRFCKKCGSPMMIKIASQGEFKGRRFFTCSRQPNCTYTENYNVVFDD
;
A
#
# COMPACT_ATOMS: atom_id res chain seq x y z
N MET A 1 47.33 37.09 -44.55
CA MET A 1 46.01 37.70 -44.29
C MET A 1 44.86 36.74 -44.58
N THR A 2 44.79 36.13 -45.77
CA THR A 2 43.74 35.17 -46.20
C THR A 2 43.63 33.92 -45.31
N ASN A 3 44.74 33.27 -44.94
CA ASN A 3 44.69 32.06 -44.09
C ASN A 3 44.13 32.33 -42.69
N ILE A 4 44.35 33.53 -42.14
CA ILE A 4 43.85 33.92 -40.82
C ILE A 4 42.33 34.10 -40.87
N LEU A 5 41.81 34.71 -41.95
CA LEU A 5 40.37 34.87 -42.17
C LEU A 5 39.63 33.53 -42.25
N VAL A 6 40.20 32.54 -42.94
CA VAL A 6 39.59 31.20 -43.07
C VAL A 6 39.48 30.50 -41.72
N VAL A 7 40.52 30.56 -40.89
CA VAL A 7 40.52 29.94 -39.56
C VAL A 7 39.47 30.57 -38.64
N VAL A 8 39.33 31.90 -38.69
CA VAL A 8 38.31 32.61 -37.89
C VAL A 8 36.90 32.19 -38.30
N ILE A 9 36.62 32.08 -39.60
CA ILE A 9 35.31 31.63 -40.10
C ILE A 9 34.99 30.21 -39.62
N ILE A 10 35.97 29.29 -39.66
CA ILE A 10 35.78 27.92 -39.18
C ILE A 10 35.48 27.88 -37.68
N LEU A 11 36.19 28.67 -36.87
CA LEU A 11 35.94 28.74 -35.43
C LEU A 11 34.57 29.32 -35.11
N VAL A 12 34.11 30.33 -35.86
CA VAL A 12 32.76 30.90 -35.70
C VAL A 12 31.69 29.88 -36.07
N VAL A 13 31.84 29.18 -37.20
CA VAL A 13 30.91 28.13 -37.61
C VAL A 13 30.90 26.97 -36.60
N PHE A 14 32.07 26.54 -36.14
CA PHE A 14 32.19 25.51 -35.11
C PHE A 14 31.50 25.95 -33.81
N PHE A 15 31.72 27.19 -33.37
CA PHE A 15 31.07 27.74 -32.19
C PHE A 15 29.54 27.81 -32.34
N LEU A 16 29.01 28.23 -33.49
CA LEU A 16 27.57 28.25 -33.78
C LEU A 16 26.96 26.84 -33.81
N VAL A 17 27.67 25.85 -34.36
CA VAL A 17 27.24 24.45 -34.37
C VAL A 17 27.24 23.88 -32.95
N VAL A 18 28.28 24.14 -32.17
CA VAL A 18 28.40 23.72 -30.76
C VAL A 18 27.31 24.37 -29.91
N GLN A 19 27.01 25.66 -30.09
CA GLN A 19 25.89 26.31 -29.42
C GLN A 19 24.55 25.64 -29.78
N LYS A 20 24.30 25.33 -31.05
CA LYS A 20 23.06 24.66 -31.46
C LYS A 20 22.93 23.24 -30.89
N PHE A 21 24.04 22.54 -30.67
CA PHE A 21 24.05 21.19 -30.09
C PHE A 21 24.05 21.16 -28.56
N LEU A 22 24.63 22.17 -27.88
CA LEU A 22 24.72 22.23 -26.42
C LEU A 22 23.60 23.03 -25.76
N VAL A 23 22.96 23.95 -26.48
CA VAL A 23 21.77 24.65 -26.00
C VAL A 23 20.60 23.68 -26.08
N LYS A 24 20.39 22.93 -24.99
CA LYS A 24 19.12 22.26 -24.71
C LYS A 24 18.04 23.33 -24.71
N HIS A 25 17.15 23.30 -25.71
CA HIS A 25 15.91 24.05 -25.61
C HIS A 25 15.13 23.49 -24.41
N ASP A 26 14.75 24.37 -23.48
CA ASP A 26 13.75 24.04 -22.47
C ASP A 26 12.44 23.78 -23.21
N ASP A 27 12.11 22.49 -23.39
CA ASP A 27 10.87 21.98 -23.97
C ASP A 27 9.67 22.22 -23.03
N THR A 28 9.51 23.46 -22.57
CA THR A 28 8.38 23.93 -21.75
C THR A 28 7.21 24.41 -22.61
N SER A 29 7.27 24.21 -23.92
CA SER A 29 6.23 24.61 -24.90
C SER A 29 4.97 23.74 -24.86
N PHE A 30 5.01 22.62 -24.14
CA PHE A 30 3.87 21.73 -24.02
C PHE A 30 2.89 22.20 -22.93
N THR A 31 1.62 22.34 -23.30
CA THR A 31 0.53 22.59 -22.34
C THR A 31 -0.05 21.27 -21.83
N TYR A 32 -0.27 21.16 -20.53
CA TYR A 32 -0.79 19.95 -19.89
C TYR A 32 -2.23 20.16 -19.41
N CYS A 33 -3.05 19.11 -19.44
CA CYS A 33 -4.42 19.13 -18.95
C CYS A 33 -4.72 17.93 -18.02
N LEU A 34 -5.70 18.12 -17.13
CA LEU A 34 -6.17 17.06 -16.23
C LEU A 34 -6.95 16.00 -17.03
N LYS A 35 -6.61 14.71 -16.87
CA LYS A 35 -7.30 13.58 -17.53
C LYS A 35 -8.62 13.16 -16.84
N GLY A 36 -9.06 13.91 -15.84
CA GLY A 36 -10.21 13.64 -14.96
C GLY A 36 -9.82 12.89 -13.67
N ALA A 37 -10.78 12.14 -13.11
CA ALA A 37 -10.60 11.37 -11.88
C ALA A 37 -9.48 10.32 -11.99
N LEU A 38 -8.74 10.12 -10.90
CA LEU A 38 -7.62 9.17 -10.80
C LEU A 38 -8.08 7.71 -10.96
N LEU A 39 -9.19 7.35 -10.30
CA LEU A 39 -9.82 6.03 -10.38
C LEU A 39 -11.15 6.12 -11.10
N LYS A 40 -11.45 5.16 -11.97
CA LYS A 40 -12.67 5.18 -12.80
C LYS A 40 -13.46 3.87 -12.70
N GLY A 41 -14.79 3.98 -12.70
CA GLY A 41 -15.70 2.85 -12.75
C GLY A 41 -15.49 1.84 -11.63
N GLN A 42 -15.04 0.64 -11.98
CA GLN A 42 -14.83 -0.45 -11.03
C GLN A 42 -13.70 -0.18 -10.03
N GLU A 43 -12.69 0.60 -10.44
CA GLU A 43 -11.57 0.94 -9.55
C GLU A 43 -12.04 1.81 -8.38
N SER A 44 -12.86 2.83 -8.64
CA SER A 44 -13.40 3.69 -7.57
C SER A 44 -14.33 2.93 -6.63
N VAL A 45 -15.17 2.02 -7.16
CA VAL A 45 -16.07 1.21 -6.32
C VAL A 45 -15.26 0.26 -5.44
N PHE A 46 -14.24 -0.38 -6.01
CA PHE A 46 -13.38 -1.30 -5.27
C PHE A 46 -12.54 -0.56 -4.21
N TYR A 47 -12.01 0.61 -4.53
CA TYR A 47 -11.29 1.46 -3.58
C TYR A 47 -12.15 1.81 -2.36
N ASN A 48 -13.42 2.19 -2.56
CA ASN A 48 -14.33 2.47 -1.46
C ASN A 48 -14.64 1.22 -0.62
N ALA A 49 -14.78 0.06 -1.26
CA ALA A 49 -14.95 -1.21 -0.55
C ALA A 49 -13.70 -1.60 0.27
N LEU A 50 -12.50 -1.33 -0.25
CA LEU A 50 -11.25 -1.51 0.49
C LEU A 50 -11.17 -0.60 1.70
N ASN A 51 -11.46 0.70 1.55
CA ASN A 51 -11.50 1.66 2.66
C ASN A 51 -12.46 1.21 3.76
N ALA A 52 -13.68 0.78 3.39
CA ALA A 52 -14.65 0.25 4.34
C ALA A 52 -14.20 -1.08 5.00
N ALA A 53 -13.40 -1.89 4.30
CA ALA A 53 -12.89 -3.14 4.83
C ALA A 53 -11.76 -2.94 5.84
N VAL A 54 -10.85 -2.00 5.57
CA VAL A 54 -9.70 -1.71 6.44
C VAL A 54 -10.06 -0.82 7.62
N GLY A 55 -11.03 0.09 7.47
CA GLY A 55 -11.34 1.09 8.51
C GLY A 55 -10.10 1.87 8.93
N ASP A 56 -9.93 2.08 10.23
CA ASP A 56 -8.77 2.81 10.78
C ASP A 56 -7.53 1.93 10.97
N HIS A 57 -7.61 0.65 10.61
CA HIS A 57 -6.52 -0.31 10.81
C HIS A 57 -5.47 -0.30 9.70
N ALA A 58 -5.74 0.38 8.57
CA ALA A 58 -4.78 0.52 7.47
C ALA A 58 -5.10 1.71 6.58
N VAL A 59 -4.11 2.09 5.77
CA VAL A 59 -4.27 3.13 4.74
C VAL A 59 -4.18 2.49 3.36
N VAL A 60 -5.11 2.84 2.48
CA VAL A 60 -5.16 2.37 1.09
C VAL A 60 -4.56 3.42 0.16
N PHE A 61 -3.47 3.07 -0.50
CA PHE A 61 -2.89 3.86 -1.60
C PHE A 61 -3.28 3.24 -2.94
N ALA A 62 -3.72 4.06 -3.89
CA ALA A 62 -4.09 3.59 -5.23
C ALA A 62 -3.07 4.04 -6.29
N LYS A 63 -2.90 3.25 -7.35
CA LYS A 63 -2.00 3.53 -8.48
C LYS A 63 -0.57 3.86 -8.04
N VAL A 64 -0.03 3.05 -7.12
CA VAL A 64 1.33 3.23 -6.60
C VAL A 64 2.34 2.71 -7.60
N ASN A 65 3.33 3.51 -7.98
CA ASN A 65 4.39 3.03 -8.88
C ASN A 65 5.22 1.94 -8.20
N MET A 66 5.52 0.84 -8.89
CA MET A 66 6.26 -0.28 -8.29
C MET A 66 7.67 0.14 -7.84
N ALA A 67 8.33 1.04 -8.59
CA ALA A 67 9.67 1.53 -8.25
C ALA A 67 9.70 2.40 -6.99
N THR A 68 8.54 2.88 -6.51
CA THR A 68 8.45 3.61 -5.24
C THR A 68 8.57 2.67 -4.03
N LEU A 69 8.19 1.40 -4.18
CA LEU A 69 8.19 0.42 -3.08
C LEU A 69 9.27 -0.64 -3.22
N ILE A 70 9.71 -0.92 -4.44
CA ILE A 70 10.57 -2.06 -4.76
C ILE A 70 11.85 -1.56 -5.41
N ALA A 71 12.98 -2.08 -4.96
CA ALA A 71 14.27 -1.94 -5.61
C ALA A 71 14.83 -3.32 -5.99
N PRO A 72 15.53 -3.45 -7.12
CA PRO A 72 16.25 -4.68 -7.45
C PRO A 72 17.29 -5.03 -6.36
N LYS A 73 17.19 -6.23 -5.79
CA LYS A 73 18.13 -6.74 -4.77
C LYS A 73 19.45 -7.21 -5.42
N ASP A 74 20.58 -6.89 -4.80
CA ASP A 74 21.92 -7.45 -5.08
C ASP A 74 22.30 -7.57 -6.57
N THR A 75 22.23 -6.46 -7.29
CA THR A 75 22.68 -6.44 -8.68
C THR A 75 24.20 -6.31 -8.75
N ARG A 76 24.87 -7.39 -9.20
CA ARG A 76 26.34 -7.45 -9.42
C ARG A 76 26.88 -6.34 -10.34
N ASN A 77 26.04 -5.70 -11.15
CA ASN A 77 26.42 -4.66 -12.11
C ASN A 77 25.36 -3.56 -12.22
N LYS A 78 25.79 -2.29 -12.27
CA LYS A 78 24.93 -1.11 -12.51
C LYS A 78 24.01 -1.27 -13.73
N LYS A 79 24.49 -1.86 -14.83
CA LYS A 79 23.66 -2.11 -16.03
C LYS A 79 22.45 -2.99 -15.74
N GLN A 80 22.62 -4.05 -14.95
CA GLN A 80 21.53 -4.95 -14.59
C GLN A 80 20.53 -4.27 -13.65
N PHE A 81 21.01 -3.45 -12.72
CA PHE A 81 20.16 -2.58 -11.91
C PHE A 81 19.26 -1.69 -12.77
N PHE A 82 19.83 -0.96 -13.72
CA PHE A 82 19.06 -0.08 -14.60
C PHE A 82 18.02 -0.85 -15.43
N ILE A 83 18.38 -2.02 -15.96
CA ILE A 83 17.44 -2.85 -16.73
C ILE A 83 16.28 -3.33 -15.84
N ALA A 84 16.56 -3.83 -14.65
CA ALA A 84 15.53 -4.29 -13.72
C ALA A 84 14.65 -3.13 -13.21
N ASN A 85 15.26 -2.00 -12.83
CA ASN A 85 14.56 -0.83 -12.34
C ASN A 85 13.65 -0.21 -13.40
N ASN A 86 14.09 -0.18 -14.67
CA ASN A 86 13.27 0.33 -15.77
C ASN A 86 12.00 -0.52 -16.01
N ARG A 87 12.03 -1.82 -15.70
CA ARG A 87 10.83 -2.69 -15.82
C ARG A 87 9.76 -2.30 -14.80
N ILE A 88 10.15 -2.07 -13.56
CA ILE A 88 9.23 -1.71 -12.48
C ILE A 88 8.79 -0.24 -12.54
N THR A 89 9.63 0.68 -13.01
CA THR A 89 9.29 2.12 -13.14
C THR A 89 8.11 2.36 -14.08
N ARG A 90 7.89 1.45 -15.04
CA ARG A 90 6.79 1.54 -16.02
C ARG A 90 5.51 0.86 -15.57
N SER A 91 5.49 0.32 -14.35
CA SER A 91 4.42 -0.50 -13.83
C SER A 91 3.91 0.03 -12.50
N TYR A 92 2.61 -0.12 -12.28
CA TYR A 92 1.93 0.34 -11.07
C TYR A 92 1.29 -0.85 -10.38
N PHE A 93 1.22 -0.80 -9.05
CA PHE A 93 0.28 -1.58 -8.27
C PHE A 93 -1.07 -0.87 -8.28
N ASP A 94 -2.16 -1.62 -8.41
CA ASP A 94 -3.49 -1.02 -8.37
C ASP A 94 -3.79 -0.46 -6.98
N TYR A 95 -3.58 -1.26 -5.93
CA TYR A 95 -3.70 -0.82 -4.54
C TYR A 95 -2.59 -1.38 -3.67
N VAL A 96 -2.16 -0.59 -2.70
CA VAL A 96 -1.21 -0.99 -1.67
C VAL A 96 -1.81 -0.63 -0.33
N ILE A 97 -1.89 -1.63 0.55
CA ILE A 97 -2.36 -1.45 1.91
C ILE A 97 -1.15 -1.29 2.81
N CYS A 98 -1.11 -0.17 3.52
CA CYS A 98 -0.02 0.17 4.41
C CYS A 98 -0.49 0.21 5.86
N ASP A 99 0.46 -0.03 6.75
CA ASP A 99 0.31 0.24 8.18
C ASP A 99 -0.02 1.73 8.40
N PRO A 100 -1.04 2.07 9.20
CA PRO A 100 -1.51 3.46 9.30
C PRO A 100 -0.53 4.36 10.07
N ARG A 101 0.40 3.78 10.84
CA ARG A 101 1.35 4.53 11.68
C ARG A 101 2.70 4.69 11.00
N THR A 102 3.17 3.64 10.34
CA THR A 102 4.51 3.58 9.74
C THR A 102 4.50 3.76 8.22
N LEU A 103 3.33 3.64 7.58
CA LEU A 103 3.17 3.63 6.12
C LEU A 103 3.94 2.53 5.41
N VAL A 104 4.42 1.52 6.14
CA VAL A 104 5.08 0.35 5.58
C VAL A 104 4.06 -0.50 4.81
N PRO A 105 4.35 -0.90 3.56
CA PRO A 105 3.44 -1.72 2.78
C PRO A 105 3.30 -3.12 3.40
N ARG A 106 2.05 -3.54 3.58
CA ARG A 106 1.68 -4.85 4.16
C ARG A 106 1.20 -5.84 3.11
N VAL A 107 0.41 -5.37 2.14
CA VAL A 107 -0.13 -6.21 1.07
C VAL A 107 -0.48 -5.37 -0.16
N VAL A 108 -0.24 -5.95 -1.34
CA VAL A 108 -0.64 -5.42 -2.64
C VAL A 108 -1.94 -6.09 -3.07
N ILE A 109 -2.84 -5.32 -3.68
CA ILE A 109 -4.08 -5.84 -4.24
C ILE A 109 -4.18 -5.42 -5.70
N GLU A 110 -4.43 -6.39 -6.59
CA GLU A 110 -4.70 -6.16 -8.01
C GLU A 110 -6.14 -6.49 -8.34
N LEU A 111 -6.79 -5.61 -9.10
CA LEU A 111 -8.16 -5.80 -9.52
C LEU A 111 -8.19 -6.55 -10.85
N ASP A 112 -8.63 -7.80 -10.83
CA ASP A 112 -8.78 -8.60 -12.04
C ASP A 112 -10.22 -8.53 -12.58
N ASN A 113 -10.35 -8.03 -13.80
CA ASN A 113 -11.61 -7.94 -14.53
C ASN A 113 -12.03 -9.25 -15.23
N GLY A 114 -11.25 -10.32 -15.10
CA GLY A 114 -11.51 -11.65 -15.64
C GLY A 114 -11.48 -11.72 -17.16
N LYS A 115 -10.98 -10.68 -17.84
CA LYS A 115 -10.87 -10.67 -19.31
C LYS A 115 -9.61 -11.42 -19.73
N GLN A 116 -9.66 -12.03 -20.90
CA GLN A 116 -8.51 -12.71 -21.48
C GLN A 116 -7.32 -11.75 -21.60
N LEU A 117 -6.15 -12.24 -21.19
CA LEU A 117 -4.92 -11.48 -21.18
C LEU A 117 -4.24 -11.60 -22.53
N TYR A 118 -3.95 -10.47 -23.16
CA TYR A 118 -3.04 -10.42 -24.30
C TYR A 118 -1.59 -10.46 -23.80
N LYS A 119 -0.64 -10.75 -24.72
CA LYS A 119 0.78 -10.96 -24.41
C LYS A 119 1.39 -9.91 -23.45
N GLY A 120 1.14 -8.62 -23.70
CA GLY A 120 1.68 -7.55 -22.84
C GLY A 120 1.12 -7.54 -21.42
N LYS A 121 -0.17 -7.84 -21.23
CA LYS A 121 -0.76 -7.98 -19.89
C LYS A 121 -0.22 -9.20 -19.16
N LEU A 122 -0.08 -10.31 -19.87
CA LEU A 122 0.48 -11.54 -19.31
C LEU A 122 1.91 -11.33 -18.80
N GLU A 123 2.76 -10.63 -19.57
CA GLU A 123 4.12 -10.32 -19.15
C GLU A 123 4.16 -9.37 -17.94
N ARG A 124 3.23 -8.41 -17.88
CA ARG A 124 3.06 -7.55 -16.69
C ARG A 124 2.70 -8.37 -15.45
N GLU A 125 1.74 -9.29 -15.55
CA GLU A 125 1.33 -10.13 -14.42
C GLU A 125 2.46 -11.04 -13.93
N LYS A 126 3.21 -11.66 -14.86
CA LYS A 126 4.42 -12.42 -14.51
C LYS A 126 5.43 -11.57 -13.77
N LEU A 127 5.67 -10.33 -14.24
CA LEU A 127 6.57 -9.38 -13.59
C LEU A 127 6.08 -9.05 -12.17
N LEU A 128 4.80 -8.72 -12.03
CA LEU A 128 4.16 -8.41 -10.74
C LEU A 128 4.34 -9.57 -9.74
N MET A 129 3.96 -10.80 -10.13
CA MET A 129 4.09 -11.97 -9.27
C MET A 129 5.55 -12.21 -8.85
N HIS A 130 6.49 -12.06 -9.79
CA HIS A 130 7.91 -12.20 -9.52
C HIS A 130 8.43 -11.13 -8.56
N VAL A 131 8.03 -9.87 -8.76
CA VAL A 131 8.39 -8.74 -7.91
C VAL A 131 7.87 -8.93 -6.49
N CYS A 132 6.57 -9.21 -6.33
CA CYS A 132 5.96 -9.41 -5.02
C CYS A 132 6.61 -10.60 -4.28
N LYS A 133 6.81 -11.73 -4.97
CA LYS A 133 7.44 -12.92 -4.40
C LYS A 133 8.89 -12.67 -3.98
N SER A 134 9.69 -12.01 -4.81
CA SER A 134 11.11 -11.75 -4.50
C SER A 134 11.30 -10.69 -3.41
N ALA A 135 10.38 -9.73 -3.30
CA ALA A 135 10.37 -8.71 -2.27
C ALA A 135 9.71 -9.15 -0.95
N ASN A 136 9.18 -10.38 -0.89
CA ASN A 136 8.38 -10.88 0.24
C ASN A 136 7.19 -9.97 0.58
N LEU A 137 6.55 -9.41 -0.44
CA LEU A 137 5.38 -8.55 -0.32
C LEU A 137 4.13 -9.34 -0.76
N PRO A 138 3.18 -9.62 0.15
CA PRO A 138 1.95 -10.34 -0.17
C PRO A 138 1.18 -9.69 -1.32
N LEU A 139 0.62 -10.54 -2.20
CA LEU A 139 -0.17 -10.13 -3.35
C LEU A 139 -1.52 -10.84 -3.33
N ILE A 140 -2.60 -10.07 -3.37
CA ILE A 140 -3.97 -10.57 -3.45
C ILE A 140 -4.57 -10.19 -4.80
N GLY A 141 -4.98 -11.19 -5.57
CA GLY A 141 -5.81 -11.00 -6.77
C GLY A 141 -7.28 -10.90 -6.38
N ALA A 142 -7.91 -9.77 -6.68
CA ALA A 142 -9.32 -9.53 -6.40
C ALA A 142 -10.14 -9.63 -7.70
N SER A 143 -10.86 -10.74 -7.89
CA SER A 143 -11.74 -10.91 -9.05
C SER A 143 -13.05 -10.13 -8.88
N VAL A 144 -13.51 -9.47 -9.94
CA VAL A 144 -14.73 -8.61 -9.96
C VAL A 144 -15.98 -9.28 -9.38
N LYS A 145 -16.14 -10.61 -9.51
CA LYS A 145 -17.35 -11.32 -9.08
C LYS A 145 -17.55 -11.35 -7.56
N HIS A 146 -16.49 -11.16 -6.76
CA HIS A 146 -16.56 -11.31 -5.30
C HIS A 146 -15.78 -10.26 -4.49
N SER A 147 -15.18 -9.29 -5.17
CA SER A 147 -14.26 -8.30 -4.61
C SER A 147 -14.97 -7.15 -3.87
N TYR A 148 -16.25 -6.90 -4.12
CA TYR A 148 -16.99 -5.80 -3.48
C TYR A 148 -17.57 -6.16 -2.10
N GLN A 149 -17.50 -7.42 -1.67
CA GLN A 149 -18.01 -7.82 -0.37
C GLN A 149 -17.01 -7.43 0.73
N VAL A 150 -17.31 -6.34 1.43
CA VAL A 150 -16.49 -5.78 2.52
C VAL A 150 -16.10 -6.84 3.56
N GLY A 151 -17.02 -7.70 3.98
CA GLY A 151 -16.73 -8.77 4.95
C GLY A 151 -15.77 -9.84 4.43
N ARG A 152 -15.71 -10.09 3.11
CA ARG A 152 -14.72 -10.99 2.52
C ARG A 152 -13.35 -10.30 2.43
N LEU A 153 -13.32 -9.05 1.98
CA LEU A 153 -12.09 -8.25 1.96
C LEU A 153 -11.47 -8.17 3.35
N ARG A 154 -12.26 -7.89 4.38
CA ARG A 154 -11.80 -7.85 5.77
C ARG A 154 -11.14 -9.16 6.19
N ARG A 155 -11.75 -10.32 5.88
CA ARG A 155 -11.17 -11.65 6.18
C ARG A 155 -9.87 -11.91 5.43
N LEU A 156 -9.79 -11.52 4.16
CA LEU A 156 -8.56 -11.67 3.36
C LEU A 156 -7.44 -10.78 3.89
N LEU A 157 -7.78 -9.58 4.32
CA LEU A 157 -6.81 -8.59 4.80
C LEU A 157 -6.37 -8.82 6.24
N ALA A 158 -7.19 -9.47 7.06
CA ALA A 158 -6.89 -9.78 8.47
C ALA A 158 -5.59 -10.58 8.67
N ALA A 159 -5.16 -11.35 7.67
CA ALA A 159 -3.92 -12.12 7.73
C ALA A 159 -2.64 -11.28 7.46
N HIS A 160 -2.78 -10.03 7.01
CA HIS A 160 -1.68 -9.21 6.52
C HIS A 160 -1.62 -7.83 7.16
N ILE A 161 -2.79 -7.29 7.48
CA ILE A 161 -2.96 -6.13 8.31
C ILE A 161 -3.24 -6.75 9.66
N ASP A 162 -2.30 -6.64 10.60
CA ASP A 162 -2.60 -6.91 12.01
C ASP A 162 -3.75 -5.96 12.37
N LEU A 163 -5.00 -6.40 12.15
CA LEU A 163 -6.19 -5.68 12.54
C LEU A 163 -6.08 -5.65 14.06
N ILE A 164 -5.50 -4.54 14.55
CA ILE A 164 -5.28 -4.26 15.95
C ILE A 164 -6.57 -4.70 16.65
N GLU A 165 -6.41 -5.62 17.61
CA GLU A 165 -7.51 -6.14 18.41
C GLU A 165 -8.49 -5.02 18.70
N PRO A 166 -9.81 -5.27 18.61
CA PRO A 166 -10.83 -4.26 18.85
C PRO A 166 -10.44 -3.48 20.11
N GLU A 167 -10.46 -2.15 20.01
CA GLU A 167 -10.08 -1.22 21.08
C GLU A 167 -10.41 -1.86 22.43
N LYS A 168 -9.39 -2.18 23.24
CA LYS A 168 -9.61 -2.83 24.54
C LYS A 168 -10.68 -2.03 25.25
N GLU A 169 -11.88 -2.59 25.40
CA GLU A 169 -13.01 -1.90 26.00
C GLU A 169 -12.61 -1.46 27.42
N VAL A 170 -12.28 -0.18 27.58
CA VAL A 170 -11.84 0.36 28.87
C VAL A 170 -13.08 0.61 29.71
N ARG A 171 -13.46 -0.40 30.50
CA ARG A 171 -14.52 -0.25 31.50
C ARG A 171 -13.98 0.33 32.79
N PHE A 172 -14.75 1.22 33.41
CA PHE A 172 -14.49 1.70 34.75
C PHE A 172 -15.33 0.93 35.77
N CYS A 173 -14.73 0.61 36.91
CA CYS A 173 -15.38 -0.12 37.99
C CYS A 173 -16.55 0.71 38.55
N LYS A 174 -17.77 0.16 38.50
CA LYS A 174 -19.00 0.80 39.01
C LYS A 174 -18.97 1.07 40.53
N LYS A 175 -18.03 0.47 41.27
CA LYS A 175 -17.87 0.65 42.72
C LYS A 175 -16.87 1.75 43.11
N CYS A 176 -15.79 1.95 42.35
CA CYS A 176 -14.69 2.83 42.76
C CYS A 176 -14.09 3.70 41.64
N GLY A 177 -14.63 3.64 40.43
CA GLY A 177 -14.20 4.43 39.28
C GLY A 177 -12.83 4.09 38.72
N SER A 178 -12.14 3.07 39.26
CA SER A 178 -10.83 2.65 38.73
C SER A 178 -10.99 1.82 37.46
N PRO A 179 -10.02 1.86 36.53
CA PRO A 179 -10.09 1.06 35.30
C PRO A 179 -10.16 -0.43 35.63
N MET A 180 -10.92 -1.19 34.86
CA MET A 180 -11.03 -2.63 34.98
C MET A 180 -10.04 -3.33 34.05
N MET A 181 -9.60 -4.52 34.45
CA MET A 181 -8.71 -5.39 33.68
C MET A 181 -9.41 -6.71 33.40
N ILE A 182 -9.17 -7.30 32.24
CA ILE A 182 -9.73 -8.61 31.88
C ILE A 182 -8.86 -9.70 32.50
N LYS A 183 -9.50 -10.66 33.17
CA LYS A 183 -8.88 -11.91 33.62
C LYS A 183 -9.61 -13.11 33.03
N ILE A 184 -8.90 -14.23 32.92
CA ILE A 184 -9.45 -15.51 32.49
C ILE A 184 -9.53 -16.41 33.73
N ALA A 185 -10.69 -17.03 33.95
CA ALA A 185 -10.84 -17.99 35.04
C ALA A 185 -9.96 -19.22 34.76
N SER A 186 -9.04 -19.52 35.67
CA SER A 186 -8.12 -20.66 35.55
C SER A 186 -8.70 -21.96 36.12
N GLN A 187 -9.73 -21.87 36.95
CA GLN A 187 -10.29 -22.98 37.74
C GLN A 187 -11.82 -22.87 37.85
N GLY A 188 -12.48 -24.00 38.17
CA GLY A 188 -13.94 -24.09 38.35
C GLY A 188 -14.74 -24.28 37.06
N GLU A 189 -16.06 -24.24 37.19
CA GLU A 189 -17.03 -24.43 36.09
C GLU A 189 -16.91 -23.36 34.98
N PHE A 190 -16.36 -22.20 35.31
CA PHE A 190 -16.17 -21.08 34.39
C PHE A 190 -14.76 -21.02 33.77
N LYS A 191 -13.95 -22.08 33.91
CA LYS A 191 -12.58 -22.14 33.37
C LYS A 191 -12.54 -21.74 31.89
N GLY A 192 -11.65 -20.82 31.54
CA GLY A 192 -11.49 -20.28 30.20
C GLY A 192 -12.38 -19.08 29.87
N ARG A 193 -13.39 -18.76 30.70
CA ARG A 193 -14.22 -17.56 30.50
C ARG A 193 -13.46 -16.30 30.92
N ARG A 194 -13.68 -15.22 30.16
CA ARG A 194 -13.17 -13.88 30.45
C ARG A 194 -14.14 -13.13 31.35
N PHE A 195 -13.60 -12.31 32.25
CA PHE A 195 -14.39 -11.38 33.06
C PHE A 195 -13.55 -10.14 33.36
N PHE A 196 -14.22 -9.01 33.56
CA PHE A 196 -13.58 -7.80 34.04
C PHE A 196 -13.41 -7.86 35.55
N THR A 197 -12.24 -7.50 36.05
CA THR A 197 -11.95 -7.30 37.47
C THR A 197 -11.42 -5.89 37.72
N CYS A 198 -11.72 -5.31 38.88
CA CYS A 198 -11.18 -4.02 39.25
C CYS A 198 -9.64 -4.08 39.40
N SER A 199 -8.92 -3.10 38.82
CA SER A 199 -7.46 -2.98 38.95
C SER A 199 -6.96 -2.79 40.38
N ARG A 200 -7.81 -2.26 41.28
CA ARG A 200 -7.51 -2.05 42.70
C ARG A 200 -7.64 -3.30 43.58
N GLN A 201 -7.67 -4.52 43.03
CA GLN A 201 -7.61 -5.73 43.88
C GLN A 201 -6.32 -5.72 44.73
N PRO A 202 -6.38 -6.12 46.02
CA PRO A 202 -7.52 -6.72 46.72
C PRO A 202 -8.51 -5.69 47.32
N ASN A 203 -8.17 -4.40 47.32
CA ASN A 203 -8.96 -3.33 47.97
C ASN A 203 -10.35 -3.11 47.34
N CYS A 204 -10.55 -3.49 46.08
CA CYS A 204 -11.86 -3.53 45.44
C CYS A 204 -12.04 -4.86 44.71
N THR A 205 -13.03 -5.65 45.13
CA THR A 205 -13.32 -7.00 44.62
C THR A 205 -14.40 -7.02 43.54
N TYR A 206 -14.78 -5.86 42.99
CA TYR A 206 -15.81 -5.78 41.97
C TYR A 206 -15.38 -6.49 40.67
N THR A 207 -16.28 -7.34 40.16
CA THR A 207 -16.11 -8.09 38.90
C THR A 207 -17.36 -7.99 38.05
N GLU A 208 -17.20 -8.04 36.73
CA GLU A 208 -18.32 -8.03 35.77
C GLU A 208 -18.04 -9.06 34.66
N ASN A 209 -19.09 -9.73 34.18
CA ASN A 209 -18.95 -10.70 33.09
C ASN A 209 -18.52 -10.02 31.78
N TYR A 210 -17.65 -10.68 31.01
CA TYR A 210 -17.22 -10.17 29.70
C TYR A 210 -18.29 -10.33 28.61
N ASN A 211 -19.39 -11.05 28.88
CA ASN A 211 -20.43 -11.27 27.88
C ASN A 211 -21.02 -9.93 27.41
N VAL A 212 -20.72 -9.60 26.16
CA VAL A 212 -21.44 -8.61 25.38
C VAL A 212 -22.83 -9.20 25.15
N VAL A 213 -23.78 -8.87 26.02
CA VAL A 213 -25.18 -8.99 25.67
C VAL A 213 -25.37 -7.91 24.61
N PHE A 214 -25.39 -8.33 23.34
CA PHE A 214 -26.06 -7.52 22.34
C PHE A 214 -27.53 -7.58 22.74
N ASP A 215 -28.08 -6.48 23.25
CA ASP A 215 -29.52 -6.35 23.33
C ASP A 215 -30.05 -6.44 21.88
N ASP A 216 -30.96 -7.38 21.63
CA ASP A 216 -31.59 -7.63 20.32
C ASP A 216 -32.32 -6.38 19.77
#